data_AF-A0A438K456-F1
#
_entry.id   AF-A0A438K456-F1
#
_cell.length_a   1.000
_cell.length_b   1.000
_cell.length_c   1.000
_cell.angle_alpha   90.00
_cell.angle_beta   90.00
_cell.angle_gamma   90.00
#
_symmetry.space_group_name_H-M   'P 1'
#
loop_
_entity.id
_entity.type
_entity.pdbx_description
1 polymer ?
#
loop_
_entity_poly.entity_id
_entity_poly.type
_entity_poly.pdbx_seq_one_letter_code
_entity_poly.pdbx_strand_id
1 'polypeptide(L)'
;MALNSFRAFLSIFSLLFTIVAAEDPTDSSPGMSHSATFILLGILINGQFPGPDIYSVTNDNLIINVYNSLTEPFLLSCQATIDD
;
A
#
# COMPACT_ATOMS: atom_id res chain seq x y z
N MET A 1 48.68 -15.94 -34.81
CA MET A 1 48.33 -15.14 -33.61
C MET A 1 46.92 -14.54 -33.68
N ALA A 2 46.45 -14.08 -34.85
CA ALA A 2 45.15 -13.41 -35.02
C ALA A 2 43.88 -14.25 -34.73
N LEU A 3 43.91 -15.57 -34.93
CA LEU A 3 42.71 -16.44 -34.77
C LEU A 3 42.26 -16.61 -33.32
N ASN A 4 43.20 -16.70 -32.37
CA ASN A 4 42.89 -16.82 -30.94
C ASN A 4 42.35 -15.51 -30.38
N SER A 5 42.87 -14.37 -30.84
CA SER A 5 42.36 -13.04 -30.50
C SER A 5 40.93 -12.82 -31.04
N PHE A 6 40.63 -13.33 -32.24
CA PHE A 6 39.29 -13.25 -32.83
C PHE A 6 38.26 -14.08 -32.05
N ARG A 7 38.63 -15.28 -31.59
CA ARG A 7 37.76 -16.13 -30.74
C ARG A 7 37.51 -15.53 -29.36
N ALA A 8 38.53 -14.90 -28.75
CA ALA A 8 38.39 -14.20 -27.48
C ALA A 8 37.44 -12.99 -27.61
N PHE A 9 37.49 -12.29 -28.74
CA PHE A 9 36.60 -11.16 -29.01
C PHE A 9 35.13 -11.62 -29.14
N LEU A 10 34.88 -12.72 -29.85
CA LEU A 10 33.55 -13.31 -29.98
C LEU A 10 32.97 -13.80 -28.64
N SER A 11 33.79 -14.39 -27.76
CA SER A 11 33.30 -14.83 -26.45
C SER A 11 32.96 -13.67 -25.52
N ILE A 12 33.77 -12.59 -25.55
CA ILE A 12 33.50 -11.37 -24.78
C ILE A 12 32.21 -10.71 -25.27
N PHE A 13 32.01 -10.65 -26.60
CA PHE A 13 30.79 -10.12 -27.19
C PHE A 13 29.54 -10.95 -26.81
N SER A 14 29.67 -12.28 -26.77
CA SER A 14 28.59 -13.17 -26.32
C SER A 14 28.26 -12.99 -24.83
N LEU A 15 29.26 -12.74 -23.98
CA LEU A 15 29.06 -12.47 -22.54
C LEU A 15 28.40 -11.11 -22.30
N LEU A 16 28.73 -10.10 -23.10
CA LEU A 16 28.11 -8.77 -23.03
C LEU A 16 26.61 -8.80 -23.37
N PHE A 17 26.18 -9.67 -24.29
CA PHE A 17 24.78 -9.79 -24.69
C PHE A 17 23.90 -10.56 -23.69
N THR A 18 24.51 -11.28 -22.73
CA THR A 18 23.76 -11.99 -21.68
C THR A 18 23.34 -11.11 -20.50
N ILE A 19 23.77 -9.84 -20.47
CA ILE A 19 23.39 -8.92 -19.40
C ILE A 19 22.01 -8.32 -19.72
N VAL A 20 20.99 -9.02 -19.24
CA VAL A 20 19.78 -8.46 -18.61
C VAL A 20 18.94 -7.54 -19.50
N ALA A 21 17.89 -8.12 -20.10
CA ALA A 21 16.64 -7.40 -20.25
C ALA A 21 16.07 -7.23 -18.83
N ALA A 22 16.31 -6.06 -18.23
CA ALA A 22 15.57 -5.66 -17.04
C ALA A 22 14.16 -5.39 -17.52
N GLU A 23 13.28 -6.35 -17.31
CA GLU A 23 11.84 -6.13 -17.32
C GLU A 23 11.54 -5.11 -16.22
N ASP A 24 11.56 -3.83 -16.61
CA ASP A 24 10.99 -2.76 -15.80
C ASP A 24 9.53 -3.13 -15.56
N PRO A 25 9.04 -3.19 -14.30
CA PRO A 25 7.65 -3.47 -14.01
C PRO A 25 6.80 -2.29 -14.50
N THR A 26 6.53 -2.28 -15.80
CA THR A 26 5.61 -1.35 -16.43
C THR A 26 4.22 -1.69 -15.91
N ASP A 27 3.75 -0.80 -15.05
CA ASP A 27 2.40 -0.69 -14.53
C ASP A 27 1.39 -0.66 -15.69
N SER A 28 1.04 -1.85 -16.16
CA SER A 28 0.13 -2.08 -17.29
C SER A 28 -1.03 -2.97 -16.85
N SER A 29 -1.45 -2.82 -15.59
CA SER A 29 -2.79 -3.24 -15.20
C SER A 29 -3.78 -2.18 -15.70
N PRO A 30 -4.65 -2.50 -16.68
CA PRO A 30 -5.58 -1.52 -17.20
C PRO A 30 -6.66 -1.28 -16.14
N GLY A 31 -6.58 -0.14 -15.46
CA GLY A 31 -7.72 0.47 -14.80
C GLY A 31 -8.26 -0.24 -13.55
N MET A 32 -7.39 -0.78 -12.70
CA MET A 32 -7.79 -0.93 -11.29
C MET A 32 -7.55 0.39 -10.58
N SER A 33 -8.65 1.12 -10.36
CA SER A 33 -8.73 2.15 -9.32
C SER A 33 -7.97 1.68 -8.09
N HIS A 34 -6.95 2.46 -7.69
CA HIS A 34 -6.10 2.26 -6.52
C HIS A 34 -6.95 2.41 -5.23
N SER A 35 -7.90 1.51 -5.03
CA SER A 35 -8.76 1.51 -3.85
C SER A 35 -9.28 0.12 -3.43
N ALA A 36 -9.02 -0.97 -4.17
CA ALA A 36 -9.60 -2.28 -3.80
C ALA A 36 -8.69 -3.52 -3.97
N THR A 37 -7.47 -3.41 -4.50
CA THR A 37 -6.62 -4.61 -4.73
C THR A 37 -5.76 -5.00 -3.53
N PHE A 38 -5.66 -4.15 -2.51
CA PHE A 38 -5.17 -4.54 -1.18
C PHE A 38 -6.38 -4.74 -0.27
N ILE A 39 -6.65 -5.99 0.14
CA ILE A 39 -7.59 -6.25 1.24
C ILE A 39 -6.94 -5.70 2.51
N LEU A 40 -7.30 -4.48 2.91
CA LEU A 40 -6.87 -3.92 4.18
C LEU A 40 -7.64 -4.63 5.31
N LEU A 41 -6.93 -5.39 6.14
CA LEU A 41 -7.47 -5.84 7.42
C LEU A 41 -7.66 -4.60 8.29
N GLY A 42 -8.91 -4.24 8.59
CA GLY A 42 -9.25 -3.03 9.33
C GLY A 42 -10.38 -3.27 10.33
N ILE A 43 -10.43 -2.43 11.37
CA ILE A 43 -11.55 -2.39 12.33
C ILE A 43 -12.61 -1.45 11.76
N LEU A 44 -13.84 -1.94 11.61
CA LEU A 44 -14.97 -1.14 11.16
C LEU A 44 -15.72 -0.58 12.37
N ILE A 45 -16.06 0.70 12.33
CA ILE A 45 -16.91 1.34 13.35
C ILE A 45 -18.32 1.42 12.78
N ASN A 46 -19.28 0.76 13.42
CA ASN A 46 -20.66 0.63 12.90
C ASN A 46 -20.71 0.10 11.45
N GLY A 47 -19.80 -0.81 11.08
CA GLY A 47 -19.73 -1.39 9.73
C GLY A 47 -19.14 -0.46 8.66
N GLN A 48 -18.53 0.67 9.04
CA GLN A 48 -17.93 1.64 8.12
C GLN A 48 -16.43 1.78 8.35
N PHE A 49 -15.70 2.00 7.25
CA PHE A 49 -14.28 2.36 7.25
C PHE A 49 -14.00 3.41 6.16
N PRO A 50 -13.40 4.58 6.49
CA PRO A 50 -13.14 5.09 7.83
C PRO A 50 -14.44 5.18 8.67
N GLY A 51 -14.32 5.27 9.99
CA GLY A 51 -15.49 5.35 10.87
C GLY A 51 -16.38 6.57 10.59
N PRO A 52 -17.61 6.62 11.13
CA PRO A 52 -18.53 7.73 10.90
C PRO A 52 -18.05 9.03 11.57
N ASP A 53 -18.35 10.16 10.94
CA ASP A 53 -18.09 11.49 11.51
C ASP A 53 -19.02 11.76 12.71
N ILE A 54 -18.46 12.40 13.74
CA ILE A 54 -19.18 12.83 14.94
C ILE A 54 -19.00 14.34 15.10
N TYR A 55 -20.09 15.09 14.98
CA TYR A 55 -20.11 16.54 15.15
C TYR A 55 -20.77 16.93 16.49
N SER A 56 -20.18 17.91 17.17
CA SER A 56 -20.71 18.51 18.40
C SER A 56 -20.28 19.96 18.48
N VAL A 57 -20.97 20.77 19.27
CA VAL A 57 -20.53 22.13 19.55
C VAL A 57 -19.63 22.17 20.79
N THR A 58 -18.79 23.20 20.88
CA THR A 58 -17.89 23.39 22.03
C THR A 58 -18.69 23.46 23.33
N ASN A 59 -18.22 22.76 24.36
CA ASN A 59 -18.84 22.59 25.68
C ASN A 59 -20.01 21.59 25.77
N ASP A 60 -20.26 20.81 24.72
CA ASP A 60 -21.17 19.67 24.84
C ASP A 60 -20.52 18.48 25.58
N ASN A 61 -21.33 17.75 26.34
CA ASN A 61 -20.93 16.46 26.88
C ASN A 61 -21.23 15.36 25.86
N LEU A 62 -20.19 14.79 25.27
CA LEU A 62 -20.30 13.64 24.38
C LEU A 62 -20.25 12.33 25.18
N ILE A 63 -21.34 11.56 25.14
CA ILE A 63 -21.41 10.22 25.71
C ILE A 63 -21.34 9.19 24.57
N ILE A 64 -20.24 8.45 24.50
CA ILE A 64 -19.99 7.45 23.44
C ILE A 64 -19.96 6.06 24.06
N ASN A 65 -20.92 5.21 23.67
CA ASN A 65 -20.95 3.81 24.06
C ASN A 65 -20.21 2.97 23.03
N VAL A 66 -19.20 2.23 23.49
CA VAL A 66 -18.39 1.36 22.63
C VAL A 66 -18.66 -0.10 22.97
N TYR A 67 -19.12 -0.86 21.97
CA TYR A 67 -19.30 -2.31 22.07
C TYR A 67 -18.26 -2.99 21.20
N ASN A 68 -17.22 -3.56 21.82
CA ASN A 68 -16.18 -4.30 21.10
C ASN A 68 -16.72 -5.68 20.66
N SER A 69 -16.83 -5.90 19.35
CA SER A 69 -17.23 -7.18 18.75
C SER A 69 -16.05 -7.99 18.21
N LEU A 70 -14.82 -7.56 18.48
CA LEU A 70 -13.59 -8.26 18.07
C LEU A 70 -13.23 -9.36 19.07
N THR A 71 -12.44 -10.33 18.62
CA THR A 71 -11.95 -11.43 19.45
C THR A 71 -10.87 -11.00 20.45
N GLU A 72 -10.31 -9.80 20.28
CA GLU A 72 -9.21 -9.27 21.08
C GLU A 72 -9.52 -7.86 21.63
N PRO A 73 -8.92 -7.49 22.77
CA PRO A 73 -9.07 -6.15 23.34
C PRO A 73 -8.26 -5.12 22.54
N PHE A 74 -8.73 -3.88 22.52
CA PHE A 74 -8.03 -2.75 21.89
C PHE A 74 -8.13 -1.47 22.73
N LEU A 75 -7.31 -0.48 22.39
CA LEU A 75 -7.34 0.86 22.97
C LEU A 75 -8.02 1.84 22.01
N LEU A 76 -8.99 2.60 22.51
CA LEU A 76 -9.65 3.68 21.77
C LEU A 76 -9.04 5.02 22.19
N SER A 77 -8.71 5.85 21.21
CA SER A 77 -8.32 7.25 21.41
C SER A 77 -9.21 8.15 20.57
N CYS A 78 -9.68 9.25 21.14
CA CYS A 78 -10.50 10.24 20.45
C CYS A 78 -9.66 11.50 20.21
N GLN A 79 -9.68 12.00 18.99
CA GLN A 79 -9.09 13.28 18.63
C GLN A 79 -10.21 14.18 18.09
N ALA A 80 -10.26 15.42 18.59
CA ALA A 80 -11.20 16.42 18.13
C ALA A 80 -10.48 17.49 17.31
N THR A 81 -11.17 18.01 16.31
CA THR A 81 -10.77 19.17 15.51
C THR A 81 -11.87 20.22 15.64
N ILE A 82 -11.50 21.49 15.72
CA ILE A 82 -12.44 22.61 15.68
C ILE A 82 -12.49 23.08 14.23
N ASP A 83 -13.68 23.02 13.63
CA ASP A 83 -13.92 23.58 12.31
C ASP A 83 -14.12 25.10 12.46
N ASP A 84 -13.38 25.89 11.67
CA ASP A 84 -13.39 27.38 11.68
C ASP A 84 -14.67 27.99 11.08
#